data_AF-A0A0R3RAN5-F1
#
_entry.id   AF-A0A0R3RAN5-F1
#
_cell.length_a   1.000
_cell.length_b   1.000
_cell.length_c   1.000
_cell.angle_alpha   90.00
_cell.angle_beta   90.00
_cell.angle_gamma   90.00
#
_symmetry.space_group_name_H-M   'P 1'
#
loop_
_entity.id
_entity.type
_entity.pdbx_description
1 polymer ?
#
loop_
_entity_poly.entity_id
_entity_poly.type
_entity_poly.pdbx_seq_one_letter_code
_entity_poly.pdbx_strand_id
1 'polypeptide(L)'
;MNAAFSFAEKLRVNCVIFHDVDMFPADDRINYGCPDTPRHIGAYVNTLGYRLALLVNSPLSDMNLKLCIKHLFTYFCHFKLYLLMYAEIVGGVLAIRMNHFHAVNGFSNEFWGWGGEDDDMGIRILTLNMTIERPDALIGRYVMLRHIKRKDSNNQLIKRMLKASHIRMQWDGVKKLTWTILQVVERPLYYHLYVDVGRPPPGWH
;
A
#
# COMPACT_ATOMS: atom_id res chain seq x y z
N MET A 1 7.80 -9.06 2.31
CA MET A 1 6.82 -8.66 3.34
C MET A 1 6.30 -9.86 4.14
N ASN A 2 5.76 -10.91 3.52
CA ASN A 2 5.24 -12.10 4.22
C ASN A 2 6.25 -12.78 5.17
N ALA A 3 7.53 -12.87 4.80
CA ALA A 3 8.57 -13.43 5.67
C ALA A 3 8.76 -12.64 6.97
N ALA A 4 8.74 -11.30 6.88
CA ALA A 4 8.82 -10.43 8.04
C ALA A 4 7.57 -10.55 8.92
N PHE A 5 6.39 -10.70 8.33
CA PHE A 5 5.15 -10.96 9.06
C PHE A 5 5.25 -12.25 9.89
N SER A 6 5.73 -13.35 9.30
CA SER A 6 5.91 -14.62 10.03
C SER A 6 6.91 -14.53 11.19
N PHE A 7 7.93 -13.68 11.05
CA PHE A 7 8.80 -13.36 12.17
C PHE A 7 8.10 -12.50 13.23
N ALA A 8 7.30 -11.51 12.83
CA ALA A 8 6.52 -10.66 13.73
C ALA A 8 5.50 -11.46 14.57
N GLU A 9 4.93 -12.54 14.03
CA GLU A 9 4.07 -13.46 14.79
C GLU A 9 4.80 -14.04 16.02
N LYS A 10 6.09 -14.35 15.89
CA LYS A 10 6.92 -14.86 17.01
C LYS A 10 7.16 -13.80 18.08
N LEU A 11 7.13 -12.52 17.70
CA LEU A 11 7.29 -11.38 18.62
C LEU A 11 5.98 -11.04 19.36
N ARG A 12 4.85 -11.71 19.04
CA ARG A 12 3.54 -11.51 19.68
C ARG A 12 3.04 -10.06 19.63
N VAL A 13 3.37 -9.35 18.55
CA VAL A 13 2.82 -8.01 18.28
C VAL A 13 1.37 -8.13 17.80
N ASN A 14 0.59 -7.04 17.91
CA ASN A 14 -0.81 -6.99 17.46
C ASN A 14 -1.01 -6.23 16.14
N CYS A 15 0.04 -5.56 15.66
CA CYS A 15 0.05 -4.63 14.54
C CYS A 15 1.37 -4.74 13.80
N VAL A 16 1.31 -4.67 12.47
CA VAL A 16 2.48 -4.56 11.60
C VAL A 16 2.33 -3.35 10.69
N ILE A 17 3.46 -2.72 10.39
CA ILE A 17 3.54 -1.58 9.50
C ILE A 17 4.53 -1.94 8.39
N PHE A 18 4.02 -2.03 7.18
CA PHE A 18 4.85 -2.17 5.98
C PHE A 18 5.23 -0.77 5.54
N HIS A 19 6.52 -0.50 5.42
CA HIS A 19 7.04 0.85 5.24
C HIS A 19 8.21 0.84 4.27
N ASP A 20 8.08 1.60 3.20
CA ASP A 20 9.18 1.83 2.27
C ASP A 20 10.33 2.57 2.98
N VAL A 21 11.55 2.06 2.83
CA VAL A 21 12.74 2.57 3.52
C VAL A 21 13.14 3.98 3.07
N ASP A 22 12.66 4.41 1.91
CA ASP A 22 12.94 5.70 1.32
C ASP A 22 11.82 6.73 1.54
N MET A 23 10.78 6.38 2.29
CA MET A 23 9.73 7.30 2.70
C MET A 23 9.95 7.77 4.14
N PHE A 24 9.77 9.05 4.40
CA PHE A 24 9.91 9.65 5.73
C PHE A 24 8.70 10.51 6.07
N PRO A 25 8.13 10.39 7.28
CA PRO A 25 7.04 11.25 7.71
C PRO A 25 7.53 12.69 7.81
N ALA A 26 6.77 13.63 7.25
CA ALA A 26 7.08 15.06 7.31
C ALA A 26 6.52 15.74 8.56
N ASP A 27 5.71 15.02 9.35
CA ASP A 27 5.01 15.50 10.54
C ASP A 27 5.04 14.41 11.61
N ASP A 28 5.38 14.77 12.84
CA ASP A 28 5.53 13.85 13.98
C ASP A 28 4.19 13.43 14.58
N ARG A 29 3.09 14.11 14.21
CA ARG A 29 1.73 13.75 14.62
C ARG A 29 1.15 12.58 13.83
N ILE A 30 1.87 12.07 12.83
CA ILE A 30 1.47 10.88 12.07
C ILE A 30 1.47 9.68 13.01
N ASN A 31 0.28 9.12 13.23
CA ASN A 31 0.12 7.99 14.12
C ASN A 31 0.46 6.66 13.42
N TYR A 32 1.56 6.04 13.84
CA TYR A 32 2.03 4.72 13.40
C TYR A 32 1.31 3.55 14.10
N GLY A 33 0.25 3.78 14.87
CA GLY A 33 -0.60 2.72 15.41
C GLY A 33 -1.58 2.14 14.37
N CYS A 34 -2.01 0.90 14.59
CA CYS A 34 -3.09 0.28 13.82
C CYS A 34 -4.47 0.64 14.41
N PRO A 35 -5.38 1.24 13.62
CA PRO A 35 -6.79 1.37 14.01
C PRO A 35 -7.55 0.05 13.80
N ASP A 36 -8.86 0.06 14.00
CA ASP A 36 -9.74 -1.11 13.83
C ASP A 36 -9.89 -1.58 12.38
N THR A 37 -9.44 -0.79 11.41
CA THR A 37 -9.35 -1.19 10.00
C THR A 37 -7.93 -0.93 9.47
N PRO A 38 -7.53 -1.51 8.33
CA PRO A 38 -6.23 -1.21 7.73
C PRO A 38 -6.08 0.30 7.44
N ARG A 39 -4.92 0.88 7.73
CA ARG A 39 -4.63 2.30 7.51
C ARG A 39 -3.52 2.48 6.48
N HIS A 40 -3.82 3.19 5.40
CA HIS A 40 -2.84 3.65 4.42
C HIS A 40 -2.25 4.99 4.90
N ILE A 41 -1.09 4.92 5.55
CA ILE A 41 -0.42 6.08 6.15
C ILE A 41 0.32 6.90 5.06
N GLY A 42 0.92 6.21 4.09
CA GLY A 42 1.73 6.79 3.02
C GLY A 42 0.94 7.44 1.88
N ALA A 43 -0.21 8.03 2.17
CA ALA A 43 -1.16 8.51 1.16
C ALA A 43 -0.73 9.81 0.44
N TYR A 44 0.06 10.68 1.10
CA TYR A 44 0.38 12.01 0.59
C TYR A 44 1.88 12.23 0.43
N VAL A 45 2.42 11.92 -0.75
CA VAL A 45 3.87 11.92 -1.01
C VAL A 45 4.32 13.12 -1.83
N ASN A 46 5.46 13.72 -1.47
CA ASN A 46 6.03 14.91 -2.13
C ASN A 46 6.28 14.73 -3.65
N THR A 47 6.70 13.55 -4.10
CA THR A 47 6.97 13.23 -5.50
C THR A 47 5.72 13.25 -6.38
N LEU A 48 4.55 13.08 -5.76
CA LEU A 48 3.23 13.24 -6.38
C LEU A 48 2.69 14.67 -6.19
N GLY A 49 3.53 15.60 -5.72
CA GLY A 49 3.16 16.99 -5.42
C GLY A 49 2.31 17.13 -4.16
N TYR A 50 2.32 16.13 -3.28
CA TYR A 50 1.32 15.90 -2.22
C TYR A 50 -0.11 15.87 -2.77
N ARG A 51 -0.26 15.85 -4.09
CA ARG A 51 -1.51 15.63 -4.78
C ARG A 51 -1.57 14.16 -5.09
N LEU A 52 -2.77 13.75 -5.37
CA LEU A 52 -3.11 12.38 -5.60
C LEU A 52 -3.71 12.36 -7.00
N ALA A 53 -3.09 11.57 -7.87
CA ALA A 53 -3.24 11.71 -9.31
C ALA A 53 -4.33 10.77 -9.82
N LEU A 54 -5.53 11.26 -10.11
CA LEU A 54 -6.52 10.46 -10.84
C LEU A 54 -6.02 10.16 -12.27
N LEU A 55 -6.01 8.89 -12.67
CA LEU A 55 -6.26 8.54 -14.06
C LEU A 55 -7.78 8.50 -14.25
N VAL A 56 -8.36 9.64 -14.60
CA VAL A 56 -9.76 9.72 -15.04
C VAL A 56 -9.89 8.98 -16.37
N ASN A 57 -10.34 7.73 -16.33
CA ASN A 57 -10.89 7.01 -17.50
C ASN A 57 -12.39 6.79 -17.36
N SER A 58 -13.09 7.76 -16.78
CA SER A 58 -14.55 7.86 -16.78
C SER A 58 -14.93 9.34 -16.93
N PRO A 59 -15.94 9.67 -17.76
CA PRO A 59 -16.28 11.07 -18.03
C PRO A 59 -16.63 11.76 -16.71
N LEU A 60 -16.02 12.92 -16.49
CA LEU A 60 -16.27 13.87 -15.40
C LEU A 60 -17.70 14.42 -15.46
N SER A 61 -18.71 13.57 -15.25
CA SER A 61 -20.12 13.98 -15.29
C SER A 61 -20.94 13.56 -14.08
N ASP A 62 -20.42 12.77 -13.13
CA ASP A 62 -21.24 12.37 -11.98
C ASP A 62 -20.42 12.02 -10.75
N MET A 63 -20.08 13.04 -9.96
CA MET A 63 -20.29 13.08 -8.50
C MET A 63 -19.61 14.31 -7.90
N ASN A 64 -20.43 15.20 -7.34
CA ASN A 64 -20.06 16.28 -6.40
C ASN A 64 -19.33 17.52 -6.93
N LEU A 65 -19.56 17.92 -8.18
CA LEU A 65 -19.36 19.32 -8.64
C LEU A 65 -20.64 20.18 -8.54
N LYS A 66 -21.60 19.80 -7.70
CA LYS A 66 -22.88 20.53 -7.55
C LYS A 66 -22.90 21.55 -6.40
N LEU A 67 -21.78 21.77 -5.70
CA LEU A 67 -21.72 22.76 -4.62
C LEU A 67 -20.73 23.92 -4.85
N CYS A 68 -20.15 24.04 -6.05
CA CYS A 68 -19.24 25.15 -6.39
C CYS A 68 -19.77 26.10 -7.48
N ILE A 69 -20.97 25.85 -8.02
CA ILE A 69 -21.58 26.68 -9.07
C ILE A 69 -22.98 27.07 -8.61
N LYS A 70 -23.04 28.00 -7.65
CA LYS A 70 -24.16 28.92 -7.45
C LYS A 70 -23.69 29.94 -6.40
N HIS A 71 -23.52 31.17 -6.85
CA HIS A 71 -23.13 32.39 -6.12
C HIS A 71 -21.69 32.88 -6.37
N LEU A 72 -21.63 33.76 -7.38
CA LEU A 72 -20.85 34.99 -7.54
C LEU A 72 -19.89 35.36 -6.38
N PHE A 73 -18.70 35.85 -6.77
CA PHE A 73 -17.59 36.44 -5.99
C PHE A 73 -16.46 35.50 -5.56
N THR A 74 -15.50 35.33 -6.48
CA THR A 74 -14.05 35.62 -6.36
C THR A 74 -13.36 35.65 -4.99
N TYR A 75 -13.68 34.77 -4.05
CA TYR A 75 -12.86 34.55 -2.85
C TYR A 75 -12.66 33.06 -2.60
N PHE A 76 -11.41 32.64 -2.72
CA PHE A 76 -10.84 31.44 -2.08
C PHE A 76 -11.50 30.09 -2.40
N CYS A 77 -11.34 29.59 -3.63
CA CYS A 77 -11.19 28.14 -3.80
C CYS A 77 -9.71 27.76 -3.58
N HIS A 78 -9.24 27.89 -2.33
CA HIS A 78 -7.94 27.36 -1.89
C HIS A 78 -8.12 26.01 -1.16
N PHE A 79 -9.16 25.25 -1.54
CA PHE A 79 -9.28 23.86 -1.15
C PHE A 79 -8.33 23.05 -2.02
N LYS A 80 -7.14 22.74 -1.48
CA LYS A 80 -6.30 21.67 -2.03
C LYS A 80 -7.10 20.37 -1.89
N LEU A 81 -7.83 19.99 -2.94
CA LEU A 81 -8.49 18.69 -3.01
C LEU A 81 -7.41 17.61 -3.15
N TYR A 82 -7.20 16.85 -2.08
CA TYR A 82 -6.25 15.75 -2.02
C TYR A 82 -6.95 14.44 -2.40
N LEU A 83 -7.18 14.19 -3.69
CA LEU A 83 -8.08 13.13 -4.16
C LEU A 83 -7.39 11.90 -4.76
N LEU A 84 -7.72 10.73 -4.21
CA LEU A 84 -7.51 9.33 -4.60
C LEU A 84 -6.88 8.95 -5.98
N MET A 85 -5.75 8.21 -6.12
CA MET A 85 -5.38 7.59 -7.42
C MET A 85 -6.49 6.59 -7.84
N TYR A 86 -6.88 5.75 -6.88
CA TYR A 86 -8.04 4.85 -6.84
C TYR A 86 -8.19 4.33 -5.40
N ALA A 87 -9.41 3.98 -4.96
CA ALA A 87 -9.79 3.69 -3.56
C ALA A 87 -8.89 2.66 -2.85
N GLU A 88 -8.40 1.70 -3.63
CA GLU A 88 -7.70 0.50 -3.22
C GLU A 88 -6.19 0.70 -2.99
N ILE A 89 -5.58 1.83 -3.37
CA ILE A 89 -4.13 1.99 -3.20
C ILE A 89 -3.71 1.97 -1.73
N VAL A 90 -2.71 1.14 -1.42
CA VAL A 90 -2.14 0.96 -0.08
C VAL A 90 -0.60 0.96 -0.07
N GLY A 91 0.04 1.36 -1.17
CA GLY A 91 1.50 1.38 -1.31
C GLY A 91 2.21 2.42 -0.46
N GLY A 92 3.53 2.27 -0.32
CA GLY A 92 4.38 3.15 0.47
C GLY A 92 4.37 2.80 1.96
N VAL A 93 3.31 3.18 2.67
CA VAL A 93 3.18 2.88 4.12
C VAL A 93 1.79 2.38 4.47
N LEU A 94 1.69 1.13 4.89
CA LEU A 94 0.45 0.44 5.29
C LEU A 94 0.58 -0.10 6.71
N ALA A 95 -0.31 0.33 7.60
CA ALA A 95 -0.50 -0.26 8.92
C ALA A 95 -1.70 -1.19 8.93
N ILE A 96 -1.51 -2.42 9.42
CA ILE A 96 -2.54 -3.45 9.45
C ILE A 96 -2.39 -4.34 10.67
N ARG A 97 -3.51 -4.63 11.34
CA ARG A 97 -3.54 -5.56 12.49
C ARG A 97 -3.21 -6.98 12.03
N MET A 98 -2.63 -7.78 12.93
CA MET A 98 -2.25 -9.17 12.62
C MET A 98 -3.44 -10.00 12.13
N ASN A 99 -4.60 -9.86 12.78
CA ASN A 99 -5.83 -10.58 12.42
C ASN A 99 -6.32 -10.22 11.00
N HIS A 100 -6.28 -8.93 10.62
CA HIS A 100 -6.65 -8.49 9.27
C HIS A 100 -5.66 -8.99 8.23
N PHE A 101 -4.36 -8.97 8.54
CA PHE A 101 -3.34 -9.49 7.64
C PHE A 101 -3.50 -11.00 7.41
N HIS A 102 -3.83 -11.78 8.45
CA HIS A 102 -4.21 -13.19 8.29
C HIS A 102 -5.48 -13.38 7.47
N ALA A 103 -6.49 -12.55 7.68
CA ALA A 103 -7.76 -12.65 6.97
C ALA A 103 -7.57 -12.46 5.45
N VAL A 104 -6.74 -11.51 5.03
CA VAL A 104 -6.40 -11.29 3.60
C VAL A 104 -5.38 -12.29 3.05
N ASN A 105 -4.94 -13.26 3.86
CA ASN A 105 -3.86 -14.19 3.54
C ASN A 105 -2.53 -13.47 3.21
N GLY A 106 -2.27 -12.29 3.78
CA GLY A 106 -1.12 -11.45 3.50
C GLY A 106 -0.94 -11.06 2.03
N PHE A 107 0.29 -10.70 1.64
CA PHE A 107 0.61 -10.27 0.27
C PHE A 107 0.67 -11.46 -0.69
N SER A 108 0.38 -11.22 -1.98
CA SER A 108 0.62 -12.18 -3.05
C SER A 108 2.11 -12.53 -3.18
N ASN A 109 2.44 -13.82 -3.30
CA ASN A 109 3.81 -14.28 -3.56
C ASN A 109 4.12 -14.37 -5.07
N GLU A 110 3.15 -14.07 -5.93
CA GLU A 110 3.28 -14.22 -7.38
C GLU A 110 3.78 -12.94 -8.09
N PHE A 111 3.89 -11.79 -7.39
CA PHE A 111 4.42 -10.56 -7.99
C PHE A 111 5.95 -10.54 -7.87
N TRP A 112 6.62 -10.40 -9.03
CA TRP A 112 8.08 -10.29 -9.10
C TRP A 112 8.48 -8.98 -9.80
N GLY A 113 9.56 -8.34 -9.35
CA GLY A 113 9.93 -7.02 -9.87
C GLY A 113 9.08 -5.89 -9.28
N TRP A 114 8.83 -4.83 -10.06
CA TRP A 114 8.17 -3.62 -9.57
C TRP A 114 6.72 -3.51 -10.07
N GLY A 115 5.78 -3.37 -9.13
CA GLY A 115 4.39 -2.97 -9.38
C GLY A 115 3.33 -4.06 -9.17
N GLY A 116 2.15 -3.62 -8.72
CA GLY A 116 0.91 -4.40 -8.64
C GLY A 116 0.71 -5.17 -7.33
N GLU A 117 1.73 -5.35 -6.49
CA GLU A 117 1.61 -6.05 -5.22
C GLU A 117 0.78 -5.26 -4.20
N ASP A 118 0.95 -3.94 -4.17
CA ASP A 118 0.20 -3.03 -3.31
C ASP A 118 -1.27 -2.96 -3.75
N ASP A 119 -1.51 -2.96 -5.06
CA ASP A 119 -2.86 -2.96 -5.63
C ASP A 119 -3.59 -4.26 -5.32
N ASP A 120 -2.89 -5.39 -5.40
CA ASP A 120 -3.43 -6.70 -5.04
C ASP A 120 -3.79 -6.74 -3.54
N MET A 121 -2.94 -6.20 -2.67
CA MET A 121 -3.26 -6.07 -1.24
C MET A 121 -4.50 -5.20 -1.01
N GLY A 122 -4.59 -4.06 -1.71
CA GLY A 122 -5.75 -3.18 -1.70
C GLY A 122 -7.05 -3.92 -2.06
N ILE A 123 -7.04 -4.64 -3.18
CA ILE A 123 -8.18 -5.44 -3.64
C ILE A 123 -8.56 -6.51 -2.61
N ARG A 124 -7.59 -7.20 -2.00
CA ARG A 124 -7.85 -8.21 -0.96
C ARG A 124 -8.54 -7.61 0.25
N ILE A 125 -8.10 -6.44 0.71
CA ILE A 125 -8.70 -5.73 1.84
C ILE A 125 -10.17 -5.39 1.54
N LEU A 126 -10.42 -4.80 0.37
CA LEU A 126 -11.77 -4.42 -0.05
C LEU A 126 -12.69 -5.62 -0.30
N THR A 127 -12.14 -6.74 -0.80
CA THR A 127 -12.90 -7.99 -1.02
C THR A 127 -13.47 -8.56 0.28
N LEU A 128 -12.83 -8.30 1.41
CA LEU A 128 -13.32 -8.70 2.75
C LEU A 128 -14.21 -7.62 3.39
N ASN A 129 -14.70 -6.65 2.62
CA ASN A 129 -15.51 -5.52 3.09
C ASN A 129 -14.85 -4.69 4.20
N MET A 130 -13.51 -4.70 4.29
CA MET A 130 -12.78 -3.80 5.19
C MET A 130 -12.61 -2.45 4.52
N THR A 131 -12.65 -1.38 5.31
CA THR A 131 -12.35 -0.02 4.83
C THR A 131 -10.87 0.28 4.99
N ILE A 132 -10.33 1.14 4.13
CA ILE A 132 -8.96 1.64 4.25
C ILE A 132 -9.02 3.05 4.84
N GLU A 133 -8.56 3.20 6.07
CA GLU A 133 -8.46 4.49 6.74
C GLU A 133 -7.24 5.27 6.21
N ARG A 134 -7.34 6.60 6.16
CA ARG A 134 -6.24 7.49 5.78
C ARG A 134 -6.12 8.66 6.76
N PRO A 135 -4.90 9.13 7.07
CA PRO A 135 -4.69 10.30 7.92
C PRO A 135 -5.19 11.58 7.24
N ASP A 136 -5.33 12.66 8.02
CA ASP A 136 -5.60 13.99 7.47
C ASP A 136 -4.50 14.43 6.50
N ALA A 137 -4.85 15.01 5.36
CA ALA A 137 -3.91 15.38 4.30
C ALA A 137 -2.91 16.50 4.67
N LEU A 138 -3.20 17.27 5.73
CA LEU A 138 -2.27 18.24 6.28
C LEU A 138 -1.20 17.58 7.15
N ILE A 139 -1.54 16.48 7.83
CA ILE A 139 -0.68 15.76 8.76
C ILE A 139 0.07 14.62 8.07
N GLY A 140 -0.64 13.79 7.28
CA GLY A 140 -0.15 12.54 6.68
C GLY A 140 0.85 12.69 5.52
N ARG A 141 1.68 13.72 5.53
CA ARG A 141 2.62 14.03 4.45
C ARG A 141 3.90 13.23 4.59
N TYR A 142 4.38 12.70 3.47
CA TYR A 142 5.62 11.96 3.36
C TYR A 142 6.58 12.60 2.35
N VAL A 143 7.86 12.53 2.69
CA VAL A 143 8.96 12.85 1.78
C VAL A 143 9.57 11.54 1.32
N MET A 144 9.56 11.30 0.01
CA MET A 144 10.27 10.20 -0.62
C MET A 144 11.67 10.67 -1.04
N LEU A 145 12.69 9.91 -0.65
CA LEU A 145 14.05 10.11 -1.14
C LEU A 145 14.10 9.82 -2.63
N ARG A 146 14.90 10.61 -3.35
CA ARG A 146 15.08 10.40 -4.78
C ARG A 146 15.82 9.09 -5.01
N HIS A 147 15.19 8.19 -5.74
CA HIS A 147 15.80 6.97 -6.22
C HIS A 147 15.60 6.83 -7.74
N ILE A 148 16.47 6.07 -8.38
CA ILE A 148 16.33 5.73 -9.81
C ILE A 148 15.13 4.78 -9.92
N LYS A 149 14.11 5.18 -10.67
CA LYS A 149 12.97 4.30 -10.94
C LYS A 149 13.46 3.00 -11.58
N ARG A 150 13.03 1.87 -11.02
CA ARG A 150 13.28 0.57 -11.63
C ARG A 150 12.46 0.46 -12.93
N LYS A 151 12.90 -0.41 -13.83
CA LYS A 151 12.15 -0.73 -15.03
C LYS A 151 10.83 -1.39 -14.62
N ASP A 152 9.72 -0.88 -15.13
CA ASP A 152 8.39 -1.45 -14.88
C ASP A 152 8.35 -2.91 -15.30
N SER A 153 7.70 -3.75 -14.48
CA SER A 153 7.41 -5.13 -14.82
C SER A 153 6.39 -5.21 -15.98
N ASN A 154 6.08 -6.42 -16.44
CA ASN A 154 5.12 -6.65 -17.51
C ASN A 154 3.70 -6.18 -17.12
N ASN A 155 3.34 -4.95 -17.52
CA ASN A 155 2.07 -4.31 -17.21
C ASN A 155 0.84 -5.12 -17.63
N GLN A 156 0.94 -5.93 -18.69
CA GLN A 156 -0.19 -6.77 -19.13
C GLN A 156 -0.39 -7.97 -18.20
N LEU A 157 0.70 -8.56 -17.70
CA LEU A 157 0.66 -9.64 -16.72
C LEU A 157 0.05 -9.15 -15.40
N ILE A 158 0.53 -8.00 -14.89
CA ILE A 158 0.01 -7.39 -13.65
C ILE A 158 -1.50 -7.17 -13.75
N LYS A 159 -1.98 -6.54 -14.82
CA LYS A 159 -3.42 -6.31 -15.02
C LYS A 159 -4.24 -7.59 -15.02
N ARG A 160 -3.73 -8.69 -15.60
CA ARG A 160 -4.41 -9.99 -15.57
C ARG A 160 -4.45 -10.57 -14.16
N MET A 161 -3.34 -10.46 -13.42
CA MET A 161 -3.24 -10.96 -12.06
C MET A 161 -4.15 -10.22 -11.08
N LEU A 162 -4.25 -8.89 -11.22
CA LEU A 162 -5.14 -8.05 -10.40
C LEU A 162 -6.61 -8.41 -10.58
N LYS A 163 -7.05 -8.68 -11.82
CA LYS A 163 -8.42 -9.16 -12.09
C LYS A 163 -8.75 -10.46 -11.35
N ALA A 164 -7.76 -11.34 -11.19
CA ALA A 164 -7.91 -12.61 -10.49
C ALA A 164 -7.62 -12.53 -8.99
N SER A 165 -7.30 -11.35 -8.44
CA SER A 165 -6.83 -11.17 -7.06
C SER A 165 -7.74 -11.83 -6.01
N HIS A 166 -9.05 -11.54 -6.07
CA HIS A 166 -10.07 -12.08 -5.15
C HIS A 166 -10.17 -13.62 -5.15
N ILE A 167 -9.81 -14.27 -6.26
CA ILE A 167 -9.77 -15.73 -6.36
C ILE A 167 -8.42 -16.23 -5.84
N ARG A 168 -7.31 -15.60 -6.25
CA ARG A 168 -5.95 -15.99 -5.89
C ARG A 168 -5.70 -15.90 -4.40
N MET A 169 -6.24 -14.90 -3.71
CA MET A 169 -5.99 -14.70 -2.28
C MET A 169 -6.35 -15.90 -1.39
N GLN A 170 -7.21 -16.81 -1.87
CA GLN A 170 -7.58 -18.03 -1.14
C GLN A 170 -6.42 -19.02 -1.00
N TRP A 171 -5.49 -19.05 -1.98
CA TRP A 171 -4.38 -20.01 -2.05
C TRP A 171 -3.00 -19.37 -2.22
N ASP A 172 -2.92 -18.10 -2.62
CA ASP A 172 -1.70 -17.32 -2.78
C ASP A 172 -1.55 -16.31 -1.64
N GLY A 173 -0.54 -16.49 -0.80
CA GLY A 173 -0.32 -15.66 0.37
C GLY A 173 0.53 -16.31 1.45
N VAL A 174 0.33 -15.92 2.71
CA VAL A 174 1.08 -16.45 3.87
C VAL A 174 0.88 -17.95 4.06
N LYS A 175 -0.29 -18.49 3.70
CA LYS A 175 -0.57 -19.94 3.77
C LYS A 175 0.26 -20.76 2.78
N LYS A 176 0.74 -20.16 1.68
CA LYS A 176 1.59 -20.81 0.67
C LYS A 176 3.01 -20.28 0.83
N LEU A 177 3.83 -20.98 1.60
CA LEU A 177 5.22 -20.59 1.84
C LEU A 177 6.09 -20.96 0.64
N THR A 178 6.55 -19.95 -0.11
CA THR A 178 7.50 -20.09 -1.23
C THR A 178 8.92 -19.64 -0.86
N TRP A 179 9.13 -19.21 0.38
CA TRP A 179 10.34 -18.57 0.86
C TRP A 179 10.82 -19.22 2.16
N THR A 180 12.12 -19.08 2.45
CA THR A 180 12.74 -19.59 3.68
C THR A 180 13.59 -18.50 4.33
N ILE A 181 13.44 -18.31 5.64
CA ILE A 181 14.32 -17.42 6.40
C ILE A 181 15.64 -18.16 6.64
N LEU A 182 16.72 -17.69 6.03
CA LEU A 182 18.06 -18.27 6.15
C LEU A 182 18.73 -17.86 7.45
N GLN A 183 18.61 -16.59 7.81
CA GLN A 183 19.30 -16.01 8.96
C GLN A 183 18.52 -14.82 9.50
N VAL A 184 18.49 -14.69 10.83
CA VAL A 184 18.02 -13.50 11.53
C VAL A 184 19.19 -12.94 12.31
N VAL A 185 19.49 -11.65 12.08
CA VAL A 185 20.59 -10.96 12.76
C VAL A 185 20.01 -9.80 13.56
N GLU A 186 20.13 -9.90 14.88
CA GLU A 186 19.78 -8.81 15.79
C GLU A 186 20.86 -7.71 15.70
N ARG A 187 20.41 -6.46 15.52
CA ARG A 187 21.24 -5.25 15.57
C ARG A 187 20.68 -4.33 16.65
N PRO A 188 21.47 -3.36 17.15
CA PRO A 188 21.04 -2.46 18.23
C PRO A 188 19.72 -1.71 17.95
N LEU A 189 19.40 -1.44 16.68
CA LEU A 189 18.21 -0.67 16.28
C LEU A 189 17.18 -1.46 15.46
N TYR A 190 17.52 -2.66 14.96
CA TYR A 190 16.65 -3.41 14.05
C TYR A 190 17.04 -4.89 13.96
N TYR A 191 16.13 -5.71 13.45
CA TYR A 191 16.44 -7.08 13.02
C TYR A 191 16.66 -7.12 11.52
N HIS A 192 17.76 -7.73 11.08
CA HIS A 192 18.02 -7.98 9.66
C HIS A 192 17.70 -9.45 9.33
N LEU A 193 16.68 -9.67 8.50
CA LEU A 193 16.29 -11.00 8.05
C LEU A 193 16.86 -11.25 6.64
N TYR A 194 17.62 -12.33 6.50
CA TYR A 194 18.04 -12.85 5.20
C TYR A 194 17.05 -13.93 4.78
N VAL A 195 16.41 -13.73 3.63
CA VAL A 195 15.31 -14.58 3.14
C VAL A 195 15.64 -15.06 1.73
N ASP A 196 15.60 -16.38 1.54
CA ASP A 196 15.59 -16.98 0.21
C ASP A 196 14.14 -16.98 -0.30
N VAL A 197 13.90 -16.24 -1.39
CA VAL A 197 12.59 -16.15 -2.04
C VAL A 197 12.52 -16.99 -3.32
N GLY A 198 13.59 -17.70 -3.68
CA GLY A 198 13.68 -18.45 -4.91
C GLY A 198 14.01 -17.58 -6.13
N ARG A 199 13.61 -18.06 -7.32
CA ARG A 199 13.86 -17.39 -8.60
C ARG A 199 12.56 -16.93 -9.24
N PRO A 200 12.57 -15.79 -9.97
CA PRO A 200 11.39 -15.32 -10.67
C PRO A 200 10.91 -16.35 -11.71
N PRO A 201 9.61 -16.65 -11.76
CA PRO A 201 9.04 -17.53 -12.77
C PRO A 201 9.09 -16.89 -14.17
N PRO A 202 8.94 -17.69 -15.24
CA PRO A 202 8.95 -17.18 -16.61
C PRO A 202 7.92 -16.05 -16.82
N GLY A 203 8.34 -14.98 -17.48
CA GLY A 203 7.50 -13.80 -17.76
C GLY A 203 7.74 -12.59 -16.86
N TRP A 204 8.58 -12.74 -15.84
CA TRP A 204 9.03 -11.66 -14.93
C TRP A 204 10.48 -11.20 -15.19
N HIS A 205 10.99 -11.41 -16.41
CA HIS A 205 12.33 -11.02 -16.85
C HIS A 205 12.34 -9.69 -17.60
#